data_AF-A0A9W6J0N4-F1
#
_entry.id   AF-A0A9W6J0N4-F1
#
_cell.length_a   1.000
_cell.length_b   1.000
_cell.length_c   1.000
_cell.angle_alpha   90.00
_cell.angle_beta   90.00
_cell.angle_gamma   90.00
#
_symmetry.space_group_name_H-M   'P 1'
#
loop_
_entity.id
_entity.type
_entity.pdbx_description
1 polymer ?
#
loop_
_entity_poly.entity_id
_entity_poly.type
_entity_poly.pdbx_seq_one_letter_code
_entity_poly.pdbx_strand_id
1 'polypeptide(L)'
;MSPRSAGAARVSFPEDSEPSAPAARRDVVLPAISDHLFDFRPGENARELVVVFSPSKRFILYRHRFSCDALFVCDQRGLYYLDQAARLARALVETIESGGYERTLFLGTSKGAFGALLLARLCAGLRPRRTFRALAFSPQVQLDPANTNLYFPSYRRLRSIARKRFAIAAALTRYGDASLAGRTPNLHATVVYALHNRTDAVEADRMSGPNLSKLPIEGSSHGSILYLLLKGQPEAYVRTRVAKIYARRRRRGVEEDYDLQASKPKDPEQLVREIVGASDEAPTLEALIDRAMAADPRPLPAHARLAAGARRTGGALKVAAVAPRFLVRKAATLAGRLKRVKSSSAAFAKS
;
A
#
# COMPACT_ATOMS: atom_id res chain seq x y z
N MET A 1 -1.39 75.62 15.82
CA MET A 1 -1.03 74.19 15.63
C MET A 1 -2.20 73.36 16.15
N SER A 2 -3.05 72.86 15.25
CA SER A 2 -4.26 72.10 15.58
C SER A 2 -4.01 70.60 15.37
N PRO A 3 -4.49 69.70 16.24
CA PRO A 3 -4.25 68.28 16.08
C PRO A 3 -5.19 67.70 15.00
N ARG A 4 -4.59 66.94 14.07
CA ARG A 4 -5.31 66.19 13.03
C ARG A 4 -6.04 65.00 13.66
N SER A 5 -7.35 64.91 13.45
CA SER A 5 -8.17 63.74 13.75
C SER A 5 -7.87 62.60 12.77
N ALA A 6 -7.42 61.45 13.27
CA ALA A 6 -7.25 60.23 12.50
C ALA A 6 -8.61 59.57 12.23
N GLY A 7 -8.93 59.35 10.95
CA GLY A 7 -10.12 58.62 10.52
C GLY A 7 -9.96 57.11 10.73
N ALA A 8 -10.95 56.49 11.38
CA ALA A 8 -11.03 55.04 11.53
C ALA A 8 -11.49 54.38 10.22
N ALA A 9 -10.65 53.52 9.65
CA ALA A 9 -11.02 52.67 8.53
C ALA A 9 -11.95 51.54 9.00
N ARG A 10 -13.12 51.42 8.38
CA ARG A 10 -14.02 50.26 8.55
C ARG A 10 -13.42 49.06 7.82
N VAL A 11 -13.00 48.05 8.59
CA VAL A 11 -12.67 46.72 8.08
C VAL A 11 -13.99 45.98 7.88
N SER A 12 -14.37 45.72 6.62
CA SER A 12 -15.46 44.82 6.28
C SER A 12 -14.95 43.38 6.35
N PHE A 13 -15.54 42.58 7.23
CA PHE A 13 -15.32 41.14 7.26
C PHE A 13 -16.07 40.48 6.09
N PRO A 14 -15.47 39.53 5.37
CA PRO A 14 -16.19 38.75 4.37
C PRO A 14 -17.34 38.01 5.07
N GLU A 15 -18.53 38.09 4.47
CA GLU A 15 -19.73 37.39 4.92
C GLU A 15 -19.42 35.90 5.08
N ASP A 16 -19.67 35.38 6.28
CA ASP A 16 -19.60 33.96 6.61
C ASP A 16 -20.52 33.19 5.65
N SER A 17 -19.92 32.56 4.64
CA SER A 17 -20.63 31.60 3.78
C SER A 17 -21.23 30.51 4.68
N GLU A 18 -22.56 30.43 4.72
CA GLU A 18 -23.26 29.42 5.50
C GLU A 18 -22.68 28.02 5.24
N PRO A 19 -22.45 27.20 6.28
CA PRO A 19 -22.00 25.84 6.11
C PRO A 19 -23.01 25.09 5.25
N SER A 20 -22.59 24.73 4.03
CA SER A 20 -23.41 23.98 3.08
C SER A 20 -24.03 22.77 3.79
N ALA A 21 -25.35 22.59 3.65
CA ALA A 21 -26.09 21.47 4.22
C ALA A 21 -25.31 20.15 4.07
N PRO A 22 -25.29 19.28 5.12
CA PRO A 22 -24.54 18.03 5.08
C PRO A 22 -24.97 17.23 3.85
N ALA A 23 -24.02 16.99 2.94
CA ALA A 23 -24.28 16.25 1.72
C ALA A 23 -24.96 14.94 2.08
N ALA A 24 -26.10 14.64 1.44
CA ALA A 24 -26.84 13.41 1.67
C ALA A 24 -25.86 12.22 1.63
N ARG A 25 -25.83 11.42 2.70
CA ARG A 25 -24.92 10.28 2.84
C ARG A 25 -25.12 9.37 1.63
N ARG A 26 -24.06 9.16 0.86
CA ARG A 26 -24.09 8.40 -0.39
C ARG A 26 -24.02 6.90 -0.07
N ASP A 27 -24.81 6.10 -0.78
CA ASP A 27 -24.76 4.65 -0.69
C ASP A 27 -23.43 4.15 -1.28
N VAL A 28 -22.48 3.84 -0.40
CA VAL A 28 -21.18 3.31 -0.79
C VAL A 28 -21.34 1.85 -1.19
N VAL A 29 -21.19 1.57 -2.48
CA VAL A 29 -21.21 0.19 -2.98
C VAL A 29 -19.89 -0.50 -2.65
N LEU A 30 -19.95 -1.49 -1.76
CA LEU A 30 -18.79 -2.29 -1.38
C LEU A 30 -18.42 -3.30 -2.47
N PRO A 31 -17.12 -3.47 -2.76
CA PRO A 31 -16.67 -4.51 -3.68
C PRO A 31 -17.02 -5.93 -3.22
N ALA A 32 -17.67 -6.71 -4.09
CA ALA A 32 -17.89 -8.14 -3.87
C ALA A 32 -16.74 -8.97 -4.49
N ILE A 33 -15.63 -9.10 -3.77
CA ILE A 33 -14.46 -9.88 -4.20
C ILE A 33 -14.13 -10.90 -3.11
N SER A 34 -14.36 -12.19 -3.39
CA SER A 34 -14.33 -13.31 -2.41
C SER A 34 -13.08 -13.40 -1.54
N ASP A 35 -11.95 -12.92 -2.04
CA ASP A 35 -10.65 -13.07 -1.40
C ASP A 35 -10.26 -11.85 -0.54
N HIS A 36 -11.13 -10.85 -0.45
CA HIS A 36 -10.93 -9.64 0.32
C HIS A 36 -12.11 -9.38 1.25
N LEU A 37 -11.83 -8.91 2.47
CA LEU A 37 -12.85 -8.34 3.34
C LEU A 37 -12.85 -6.83 3.22
N PHE A 38 -14.06 -6.26 3.24
CA PHE A 38 -14.30 -4.83 3.19
C PHE A 38 -15.14 -4.44 4.41
N ASP A 39 -14.86 -3.27 4.96
CA ASP A 39 -15.76 -2.60 5.89
C ASP A 39 -15.69 -1.09 5.66
N PHE A 40 -16.83 -0.43 5.79
CA PHE A 40 -16.94 1.00 5.55
C PHE A 40 -17.33 1.72 6.83
N ARG A 41 -16.68 2.86 7.06
CA ARG A 41 -17.03 3.74 8.18
C ARG A 41 -17.18 5.18 7.69
N PRO A 42 -18.34 5.80 7.94
CA PRO A 42 -18.51 7.20 7.63
C PRO A 42 -17.69 8.07 8.58
N GLY A 43 -17.10 9.13 8.03
CA GLY A 43 -16.47 10.22 8.76
C GLY A 43 -17.32 11.49 8.73
N GLU A 44 -16.72 12.60 9.14
CA GLU A 44 -17.35 13.93 9.13
C GLU A 44 -17.25 14.58 7.74
N ASN A 45 -16.13 14.37 7.05
CA ASN A 45 -15.89 14.86 5.69
C ASN A 45 -16.20 13.79 4.64
N ALA A 46 -17.47 13.76 4.19
CA ALA A 46 -17.96 12.81 3.18
C ALA A 46 -17.42 13.06 1.75
N ARG A 47 -16.59 14.09 1.52
CA ARG A 47 -15.95 14.34 0.21
C ARG A 47 -14.59 13.65 0.08
N GLU A 48 -14.07 13.11 1.17
CA GLU A 48 -12.77 12.47 1.22
C GLU A 48 -12.90 11.00 1.59
N LEU A 49 -12.06 10.17 0.99
CA LEU A 49 -12.00 8.74 1.29
C LEU A 49 -10.57 8.31 1.60
N VAL A 50 -10.38 7.66 2.74
CA VAL A 50 -9.17 6.88 3.02
C VAL A 50 -9.48 5.39 2.79
N VAL A 51 -8.74 4.76 1.88
CA VAL A 51 -8.78 3.32 1.67
C VAL A 51 -7.63 2.68 2.45
N VAL A 52 -7.95 1.94 3.51
CA VAL A 52 -6.98 1.39 4.47
C VAL A 52 -6.67 -0.08 4.17
N PHE A 53 -5.46 -0.36 3.73
CA PHE A 53 -4.97 -1.70 3.40
C PHE A 53 -4.23 -2.33 4.57
N SER A 54 -4.71 -3.48 5.02
CA SER A 54 -4.14 -4.20 6.15
C SER A 54 -3.01 -5.15 5.72
N PRO A 55 -1.91 -5.29 6.49
CA PRO A 55 -0.91 -6.33 6.27
C PRO A 55 -1.36 -7.71 6.74
N SER A 56 -2.54 -7.82 7.36
CA SER A 56 -3.07 -9.06 7.92
C SER A 56 -4.54 -9.24 7.55
N LYS A 57 -5.13 -10.36 7.98
CA LYS A 57 -6.55 -10.67 7.79
C LYS A 57 -7.50 -9.84 8.69
N ARG A 58 -6.98 -8.84 9.39
CA ARG A 58 -7.70 -7.93 10.28
C ARG A 58 -7.47 -6.49 9.87
N PHE A 59 -8.52 -5.68 10.01
CA PHE A 59 -8.45 -4.25 9.72
C PHE A 59 -7.45 -3.55 10.65
N ILE A 60 -6.38 -3.01 10.08
CA ILE A 60 -5.51 -2.09 10.80
C ILE A 60 -6.22 -0.77 11.01
N LEU A 61 -5.80 -0.02 12.03
CA LEU A 61 -6.37 1.30 12.34
C LEU A 61 -7.88 1.30 12.53
N TYR A 62 -8.52 0.14 12.73
CA TYR A 62 -9.96 0.01 12.90
C TYR A 62 -10.49 0.64 14.21
N ARG A 63 -9.62 1.21 15.03
CA ARG A 63 -10.01 2.01 16.21
C ARG A 63 -9.60 3.46 16.09
N HIS A 64 -8.85 3.81 15.05
CA HIS A 64 -8.52 5.19 14.74
C HIS A 64 -9.77 5.86 14.16
N ARG A 65 -10.03 7.10 14.58
CA ARG A 65 -11.15 7.91 14.11
C ARG A 65 -10.63 8.80 12.99
N PHE A 66 -10.97 8.44 11.75
CA PHE A 66 -10.69 9.29 10.61
C PHE A 66 -11.71 10.43 10.56
N SER A 67 -11.26 11.64 10.22
CA SER A 67 -12.14 12.80 9.96
C SER A 67 -12.95 12.65 8.66
N CYS A 68 -12.53 11.74 7.78
CA CYS A 68 -13.15 11.44 6.49
C CYS A 68 -13.67 10.00 6.44
N ASP A 69 -14.39 9.66 5.36
CA ASP A 69 -14.87 8.30 5.16
C ASP A 69 -13.69 7.32 5.04
N ALA A 70 -13.84 6.14 5.62
CA ALA A 70 -12.81 5.12 5.66
C ALA A 70 -13.33 3.79 5.11
N LEU A 71 -12.69 3.30 4.04
CA LEU A 71 -12.90 1.96 3.50
C LEU A 71 -11.74 1.05 3.91
N PHE A 72 -11.99 0.12 4.81
CA PHE A 72 -10.99 -0.85 5.24
C PHE A 72 -10.98 -2.06 4.30
N VAL A 73 -9.79 -2.50 3.91
CA VAL A 73 -9.56 -3.64 3.01
C VAL A 73 -8.56 -4.60 3.64
N CYS A 74 -8.91 -5.89 3.64
CA CYS A 74 -8.05 -6.97 4.08
C CYS A 74 -7.91 -8.05 3.02
N ASP A 75 -6.68 -8.37 2.62
CA ASP A 75 -6.38 -9.57 1.85
C ASP A 75 -6.47 -10.82 2.74
N GLN A 76 -7.51 -11.64 2.52
CA GLN A 76 -7.74 -12.87 3.30
C GLN A 76 -6.82 -14.02 2.92
N ARG A 77 -6.06 -13.89 1.82
CA ARG A 77 -5.16 -14.92 1.34
C ARG A 77 -3.70 -14.60 1.67
N GLY A 78 -3.41 -13.38 2.07
CA GLY A 78 -2.06 -12.91 2.42
C GLY A 78 -1.12 -12.94 1.21
N LEU A 79 -1.64 -12.56 0.04
CA LEU A 79 -0.95 -12.54 -1.24
C LEU A 79 -0.65 -11.12 -1.71
N TYR A 80 -0.47 -10.18 -0.77
CA TYR A 80 -0.06 -8.81 -1.04
C TYR A 80 -1.01 -8.08 -2.00
N TYR A 81 -2.31 -8.41 -1.97
CA TYR A 81 -3.30 -7.82 -2.88
C TYR A 81 -3.01 -8.08 -4.38
N LEU A 82 -2.14 -9.07 -4.69
CA LEU A 82 -1.81 -9.43 -6.07
C LEU A 82 -2.93 -10.21 -6.72
N ASP A 83 -3.63 -11.04 -5.95
CA ASP A 83 -4.71 -11.85 -6.49
C ASP A 83 -5.90 -10.95 -6.86
N GLN A 84 -6.34 -11.06 -8.11
CA GLN A 84 -7.37 -10.21 -8.68
C GLN A 84 -7.09 -8.68 -8.57
N ALA A 85 -5.83 -8.25 -8.48
CA ALA A 85 -5.45 -6.84 -8.30
C ALA A 85 -6.16 -5.87 -9.27
N ALA A 86 -6.27 -6.24 -10.55
CA ALA A 86 -6.96 -5.41 -11.55
C ALA A 86 -8.47 -5.33 -11.33
N ARG A 87 -9.11 -6.40 -10.85
CA ARG A 87 -10.54 -6.39 -10.52
C ARG A 87 -10.79 -5.54 -9.28
N LEU A 88 -9.92 -5.68 -8.27
CA LEU A 88 -9.96 -4.87 -7.05
C LEU A 88 -9.79 -3.38 -7.37
N ALA A 89 -8.82 -3.01 -8.22
CA ALA A 89 -8.65 -1.62 -8.64
C ALA A 89 -9.88 -1.04 -9.35
N ARG A 90 -10.55 -1.82 -10.22
CA ARG A 90 -11.80 -1.37 -10.87
C ARG A 90 -12.92 -1.15 -9.86
N ALA A 91 -13.12 -2.10 -8.96
CA ALA A 91 -14.15 -1.99 -7.93
C ALA A 91 -13.88 -0.79 -7.00
N LEU A 92 -12.63 -0.55 -6.62
CA LEU A 92 -12.27 0.65 -5.83
C LEU A 92 -12.57 1.94 -6.61
N VAL A 93 -12.27 2.01 -7.90
CA VAL A 93 -12.63 3.18 -8.74
C VAL A 93 -14.15 3.37 -8.78
N GLU A 94 -14.92 2.30 -8.96
CA GLU A 94 -16.39 2.36 -8.96
C GLU A 94 -16.94 2.84 -7.61
N THR A 95 -16.42 2.32 -6.49
CA THR A 95 -16.76 2.80 -5.14
C THR A 95 -16.40 4.29 -4.96
N ILE A 96 -15.24 4.71 -5.44
CA ILE A 96 -14.78 6.10 -5.36
C ILE A 96 -15.70 7.03 -6.17
N GLU A 97 -16.11 6.62 -7.36
CA GLU A 97 -16.93 7.42 -8.28
C GLU A 97 -18.40 7.45 -7.86
N SER A 98 -18.98 6.32 -7.47
CA SER A 98 -20.36 6.24 -6.96
C SER A 98 -20.53 6.99 -5.63
N GLY A 99 -19.53 6.90 -4.74
CA GLY A 99 -19.46 7.73 -3.55
C GLY A 99 -19.11 9.19 -3.83
N GLY A 100 -18.83 9.56 -5.07
CA GLY A 100 -18.52 10.92 -5.53
C GLY A 100 -17.43 11.62 -4.74
N TYR A 101 -16.46 10.86 -4.21
CA TYR A 101 -15.36 11.42 -3.43
C TYR A 101 -14.52 12.34 -4.33
N GLU A 102 -14.06 13.46 -3.80
CA GLU A 102 -13.20 14.41 -4.50
C GLU A 102 -11.73 14.06 -4.30
N ARG A 103 -11.37 13.68 -3.06
CA ARG A 103 -10.00 13.27 -2.70
C ARG A 103 -9.99 11.84 -2.18
N THR A 104 -8.95 11.11 -2.55
CA THR A 104 -8.78 9.70 -2.15
C THR A 104 -7.33 9.42 -1.77
N LEU A 105 -7.14 8.84 -0.59
CA LEU A 105 -5.85 8.41 -0.06
C LEU A 105 -5.84 6.89 0.14
N PHE A 106 -4.82 6.23 -0.40
CA PHE A 106 -4.57 4.81 -0.19
C PHE A 106 -3.55 4.67 0.93
N LEU A 107 -3.96 4.14 2.08
CA LEU A 107 -3.12 4.04 3.27
C LEU A 107 -2.79 2.58 3.56
N GLY A 108 -1.54 2.25 3.85
CA GLY A 108 -1.21 0.91 4.34
C GLY A 108 0.10 0.84 5.10
N THR A 109 0.32 -0.28 5.79
CA THR A 109 1.62 -0.61 6.42
C THR A 109 2.15 -1.95 5.93
N SER A 110 3.47 -2.10 5.78
CA SER A 110 4.12 -3.36 5.39
C SER A 110 3.53 -3.93 4.08
N LYS A 111 2.95 -5.14 4.11
CA LYS A 111 2.21 -5.72 2.97
C LYS A 111 0.98 -4.91 2.55
N GLY A 112 0.31 -4.29 3.52
CA GLY A 112 -0.77 -3.35 3.26
C GLY A 112 -0.27 -2.11 2.52
N ALA A 113 0.92 -1.63 2.85
CA ALA A 113 1.54 -0.49 2.16
C ALA A 113 1.91 -0.83 0.71
N PHE A 114 2.37 -2.06 0.45
CA PHE A 114 2.50 -2.56 -0.93
C PHE A 114 1.15 -2.51 -1.67
N GLY A 115 0.08 -3.02 -1.04
CA GLY A 115 -1.28 -2.97 -1.59
C GLY A 115 -1.76 -1.55 -1.89
N ALA A 116 -1.53 -0.61 -0.96
CA ALA A 116 -1.84 0.79 -1.12
C ALA A 116 -1.14 1.41 -2.34
N LEU A 117 0.17 1.22 -2.47
CA LEU A 117 0.97 1.73 -3.60
C LEU A 117 0.54 1.10 -4.93
N LEU A 118 0.39 -0.23 -4.96
CA LEU A 118 -0.01 -0.98 -6.16
C LEU A 118 -1.38 -0.53 -6.64
N LEU A 119 -2.39 -0.54 -5.77
CA LEU A 119 -3.77 -0.27 -6.17
C LEU A 119 -3.99 1.21 -6.47
N ALA A 120 -3.34 2.14 -5.75
CA ALA A 120 -3.37 3.55 -6.10
C ALA A 120 -2.83 3.77 -7.53
N ARG A 121 -1.73 3.09 -7.89
CA ARG A 121 -1.15 3.14 -9.24
C ARG A 121 -2.07 2.53 -10.30
N LEU A 122 -2.72 1.41 -10.01
CA LEU A 122 -3.70 0.81 -10.94
C LEU A 122 -4.92 1.73 -11.13
N CYS A 123 -5.44 2.32 -10.06
CA CYS A 123 -6.55 3.28 -10.12
C CYS A 123 -6.15 4.54 -10.92
N ALA A 124 -4.94 5.06 -10.70
CA ALA A 124 -4.38 6.17 -11.47
C ALA A 124 -4.29 5.86 -12.97
N GLY A 125 -3.93 4.62 -13.34
CA GLY A 125 -3.95 4.15 -14.72
C GLY A 125 -5.37 4.01 -15.31
N LEU A 126 -6.35 3.60 -14.52
CA LEU A 126 -7.76 3.49 -14.91
C LEU A 126 -8.44 4.85 -15.05
N ARG A 127 -7.98 5.88 -14.31
CA ARG A 127 -8.52 7.24 -14.31
C ARG A 127 -7.42 8.29 -14.45
N PRO A 128 -6.86 8.49 -15.65
CA PRO A 128 -5.72 9.38 -15.89
C PRO A 128 -5.97 10.88 -15.62
N ARG A 129 -7.24 11.29 -15.54
CA ARG A 129 -7.65 12.68 -15.25
C ARG A 129 -7.90 12.94 -13.77
N ARG A 130 -7.86 11.90 -12.94
CA ARG A 130 -8.10 11.98 -11.50
C ARG A 130 -6.78 11.85 -10.75
N THR A 131 -6.62 12.65 -9.71
CA THR A 131 -5.47 12.55 -8.80
C THR A 131 -5.73 11.50 -7.72
N PHE A 132 -4.72 10.67 -7.48
CA PHE A 132 -4.70 9.70 -6.39
C PHE A 132 -3.54 10.01 -5.44
N ARG A 133 -3.69 9.62 -4.18
CA ARG A 133 -2.62 9.71 -3.17
C ARG A 133 -2.38 8.35 -2.52
N ALA A 134 -1.15 8.09 -2.10
CA ALA A 134 -0.80 6.94 -1.30
C ALA A 134 0.08 7.35 -0.11
N LEU A 135 -0.23 6.81 1.08
CA LEU A 135 0.56 6.93 2.29
C LEU A 135 0.97 5.52 2.76
N ALA A 136 2.25 5.23 2.65
CA ALA A 136 2.78 3.88 2.78
C ALA A 136 3.83 3.81 3.90
N PHE A 137 3.54 3.02 4.94
CA PHE A 137 4.43 2.83 6.09
C PHE A 137 5.24 1.54 5.95
N SER A 138 6.56 1.67 5.88
CA SER A 138 7.54 0.58 5.70
C SER A 138 7.14 -0.41 4.60
N PRO A 139 6.95 0.07 3.36
CA PRO A 139 6.40 -0.77 2.31
C PRO A 139 7.40 -1.79 1.77
N GLN A 140 6.92 -2.98 1.44
CA GLN A 140 7.69 -4.03 0.75
C GLN A 140 7.47 -3.88 -0.76
N VAL A 141 8.14 -2.91 -1.41
CA VAL A 141 7.78 -2.39 -2.73
C VAL A 141 8.11 -3.30 -3.92
N GLN A 142 9.08 -4.20 -3.78
CA GLN A 142 9.49 -5.10 -4.86
C GLN A 142 9.37 -6.56 -4.43
N LEU A 143 8.39 -7.26 -4.97
CA LEU A 143 8.14 -8.69 -4.77
C LEU A 143 8.62 -9.53 -5.97
N ASP A 144 8.61 -8.93 -7.17
CA ASP A 144 9.19 -9.47 -8.40
C ASP A 144 10.02 -8.38 -9.13
N PRO A 145 11.25 -8.68 -9.59
CA PRO A 145 11.98 -9.95 -9.46
C PRO A 145 12.22 -10.34 -7.99
N ALA A 146 12.65 -11.58 -7.75
CA ALA A 146 12.84 -12.10 -6.39
C ALA A 146 13.74 -11.17 -5.56
N ASN A 147 13.25 -10.73 -4.40
CA ASN A 147 13.89 -9.72 -3.57
C ASN A 147 14.55 -10.37 -2.36
N THR A 148 15.87 -10.40 -2.36
CA THR A 148 16.69 -10.99 -1.29
C THR A 148 16.68 -10.18 0.00
N ASN A 149 16.26 -8.91 -0.06
CA ASN A 149 16.12 -8.04 1.12
C ASN A 149 14.88 -8.40 1.97
N LEU A 150 13.88 -9.06 1.39
CA LEU A 150 12.65 -9.44 2.09
C LEU A 150 12.81 -10.82 2.76
N TYR A 151 13.17 -10.82 4.04
CA TYR A 151 13.31 -12.06 4.83
C TYR A 151 11.99 -12.55 5.45
N PHE A 152 10.89 -11.80 5.27
CA PHE A 152 9.60 -12.04 5.91
C PHE A 152 8.98 -13.40 5.58
N PRO A 153 8.40 -14.12 6.57
CA PRO A 153 7.72 -15.40 6.33
C PRO A 153 6.59 -15.32 5.30
N SER A 154 5.83 -14.23 5.29
CA SER A 154 4.75 -14.01 4.32
C SER A 154 5.26 -13.94 2.87
N TYR A 155 6.40 -13.29 2.63
CA TYR A 155 7.03 -13.23 1.32
C TYR A 155 7.46 -14.63 0.85
N ARG A 156 8.09 -15.42 1.73
CA ARG A 156 8.47 -16.82 1.43
C ARG A 156 7.24 -17.66 1.08
N ARG A 157 6.13 -17.49 1.81
CA ARG A 157 4.85 -18.14 1.52
C ARG A 157 4.32 -17.75 0.13
N LEU A 158 4.30 -16.45 -0.20
CA LEU A 158 3.90 -15.95 -1.53
C LEU A 158 4.73 -16.62 -2.63
N ARG A 159 6.06 -16.63 -2.51
CA ARG A 159 6.96 -17.26 -3.49
C ARG A 159 6.71 -18.77 -3.61
N SER A 160 6.46 -19.46 -2.51
CA SER A 160 6.11 -20.89 -2.51
C SER A 160 4.78 -21.16 -3.24
N ILE A 161 3.76 -20.33 -3.01
CA ILE A 161 2.47 -20.42 -3.69
C ILE A 161 2.62 -20.14 -5.18
N ALA A 162 3.37 -19.09 -5.56
CA ALA A 162 3.60 -18.72 -6.95
C ALA A 162 4.26 -19.86 -7.75
N ARG A 163 5.18 -20.63 -7.15
CA ARG A 163 5.79 -21.82 -7.79
C ARG A 163 4.77 -22.91 -8.13
N LYS A 164 3.66 -22.99 -7.38
CA LYS A 164 2.64 -24.03 -7.52
C LYS A 164 1.42 -23.57 -8.31
N ARG A 165 1.17 -22.26 -8.38
CA ARG A 165 -0.05 -21.67 -8.98
C ARG A 165 0.33 -20.66 -10.05
N PHE A 166 0.15 -21.04 -11.31
CA PHE A 166 0.48 -20.21 -12.48
C PHE A 166 -0.17 -18.82 -12.44
N ALA A 167 -1.45 -18.73 -12.05
CA ALA A 167 -2.14 -17.44 -11.95
C ALA A 167 -1.46 -16.48 -10.95
N ILE A 168 -0.96 -16.98 -9.82
CA ILE A 168 -0.25 -16.17 -8.82
C ILE A 168 1.13 -15.78 -9.33
N ALA A 169 1.85 -16.67 -10.01
CA ALA A 169 3.12 -16.32 -10.65
C ALA A 169 2.94 -15.21 -11.69
N ALA A 170 1.93 -15.33 -12.55
CA ALA A 170 1.62 -14.32 -13.56
C ALA A 170 1.24 -12.96 -12.92
N ALA A 171 0.42 -12.97 -11.86
CA ALA A 171 0.08 -11.77 -11.12
C ALA A 171 1.32 -11.13 -10.45
N LEU A 172 2.19 -11.96 -9.87
CA LEU A 172 3.43 -11.52 -9.25
C LEU A 172 4.38 -10.86 -10.26
N THR A 173 4.57 -11.44 -11.45
CA THR A 173 5.37 -10.81 -12.50
C THR A 173 4.75 -9.52 -13.03
N ARG A 174 3.41 -9.45 -13.10
CA ARG A 174 2.72 -8.28 -13.63
C ARG A 174 2.63 -7.11 -12.65
N TYR A 175 2.43 -7.42 -11.37
CA TYR A 175 2.05 -6.44 -10.33
C TYR A 175 3.04 -6.39 -9.17
N GLY A 176 4.05 -7.25 -9.14
CA GLY A 176 5.01 -7.39 -8.04
C GLY A 176 5.98 -6.23 -7.89
N ASP A 177 5.91 -5.19 -8.72
CA ASP A 177 6.72 -3.98 -8.60
C ASP A 177 5.84 -2.75 -8.36
N ALA A 178 5.75 -2.34 -7.10
CA ALA A 178 5.10 -1.12 -6.65
C ALA A 178 6.07 0.07 -6.56
N SER A 179 7.38 -0.12 -6.82
CA SER A 179 8.38 0.96 -6.70
C SER A 179 8.15 2.11 -7.69
N LEU A 180 7.40 1.85 -8.75
CA LEU A 180 7.05 2.80 -9.81
C LEU A 180 5.94 3.79 -9.43
N ALA A 181 5.37 3.71 -8.22
CA ALA A 181 4.31 4.60 -7.77
C ALA A 181 4.72 6.09 -7.90
N GLY A 182 5.93 6.44 -7.47
CA GLY A 182 6.47 7.81 -7.54
C GLY A 182 6.68 8.37 -8.96
N ARG A 183 6.63 7.50 -9.98
CA ARG A 183 6.76 7.87 -11.41
C ARG A 183 5.39 8.01 -12.10
N THR A 184 4.31 7.74 -11.38
CA THR A 184 2.96 7.76 -11.95
C THR A 184 2.44 9.21 -11.98
N PRO A 185 2.07 9.76 -13.15
CA PRO A 185 1.82 11.19 -13.35
C PRO A 185 0.78 11.84 -12.43
N ASN A 186 -0.29 11.11 -12.14
CA ASN A 186 -1.46 11.55 -11.38
C ASN A 186 -1.57 10.83 -10.04
N LEU A 187 -0.44 10.38 -9.48
CA LEU A 187 -0.35 9.74 -8.19
C LEU A 187 0.76 10.41 -7.37
N HIS A 188 0.41 10.97 -6.21
CA HIS A 188 1.39 11.35 -5.19
C HIS A 188 1.57 10.21 -4.19
N ALA A 189 2.81 9.79 -3.94
CA ALA A 189 3.13 8.76 -2.94
C ALA A 189 4.00 9.36 -1.83
N THR A 190 3.57 9.19 -0.58
CA THR A 190 4.40 9.45 0.60
C THR A 190 4.77 8.12 1.24
N VAL A 191 6.07 7.89 1.41
CA VAL A 191 6.62 6.69 2.03
C VAL A 191 7.27 7.06 3.35
N VAL A 192 6.77 6.48 4.42
CA VAL A 192 7.33 6.59 5.77
C VAL A 192 8.08 5.31 6.06
N TYR A 193 9.31 5.38 6.56
CA TYR A 193 10.12 4.18 6.76
C TYR A 193 11.09 4.36 7.93
N ALA A 194 11.44 3.24 8.59
CA ALA A 194 12.38 3.24 9.71
C ALA A 194 13.83 3.29 9.17
N LEU A 195 14.54 4.38 9.47
CA LEU A 195 15.87 4.65 8.90
C LEU A 195 16.91 3.60 9.30
N HIS A 196 16.87 3.12 10.54
CA HIS A 196 17.81 2.11 11.04
C HIS A 196 17.34 0.67 10.77
N ASN A 197 16.18 0.49 10.13
CA ASN A 197 15.78 -0.80 9.61
C ASN A 197 16.32 -0.97 8.18
N ARG A 198 17.37 -1.78 8.02
CA ARG A 198 18.01 -2.00 6.70
C ARG A 198 17.01 -2.40 5.62
N THR A 199 16.04 -3.26 5.93
CA THR A 199 15.07 -3.73 4.95
C THR A 199 14.21 -2.57 4.45
N ASP A 200 13.69 -1.76 5.36
CA ASP A 200 12.87 -0.60 5.03
C ASP A 200 13.62 0.47 4.24
N ALA A 201 14.84 0.79 4.66
CA ALA A 201 15.69 1.76 3.97
C ALA A 201 15.94 1.33 2.51
N VAL A 202 16.30 0.05 2.30
CA VAL A 202 16.51 -0.50 0.95
C VAL A 202 15.22 -0.47 0.12
N GLU A 203 14.06 -0.83 0.69
CA GLU A 203 12.80 -0.77 -0.05
C GLU A 203 12.39 0.67 -0.38
N ALA A 204 12.61 1.63 0.53
CA ALA A 204 12.38 3.03 0.26
C ALA A 204 13.32 3.55 -0.85
N ASP A 205 14.59 3.15 -0.86
CA ASP A 205 15.59 3.55 -1.86
C ASP A 205 15.29 3.04 -3.26
N ARG A 206 14.67 1.86 -3.39
CA ARG A 206 14.19 1.34 -4.69
C ARG A 206 13.18 2.26 -5.36
N MET A 207 12.48 3.09 -4.59
CA MET A 207 11.48 4.02 -5.11
C MET A 207 12.12 5.33 -5.56
N SER A 208 11.69 5.82 -6.72
CA SER A 208 12.07 7.13 -7.22
C SER A 208 11.00 7.74 -8.11
N GLY A 209 11.07 9.06 -8.29
CA GLY A 209 10.20 9.81 -9.20
C GLY A 209 9.78 11.16 -8.64
N PRO A 210 9.24 12.05 -9.49
CA PRO A 210 8.92 13.42 -9.10
C PRO A 210 7.72 13.52 -8.14
N ASN A 211 6.90 12.47 -8.04
CA ASN A 211 5.70 12.44 -7.21
C ASN A 211 5.88 11.57 -5.96
N LEU A 212 7.12 11.43 -5.50
CA LEU A 212 7.47 10.67 -4.31
C LEU A 212 8.00 11.58 -3.22
N SER A 213 7.38 11.52 -2.05
CA SER A 213 7.90 12.07 -0.79
C SER A 213 8.40 10.92 0.07
N LYS A 214 9.61 11.02 0.61
CA LYS A 214 10.18 10.05 1.55
C LYS A 214 10.31 10.72 2.91
N LEU A 215 9.80 10.07 3.95
CA LEU A 215 9.86 10.53 5.34
C LEU A 215 10.56 9.45 6.18
N PRO A 216 11.88 9.55 6.38
CA PRO A 216 12.57 8.67 7.32
C PRO A 216 12.11 8.95 8.75
N ILE A 217 12.02 7.91 9.56
CA ILE A 217 11.85 7.99 11.01
C ILE A 217 13.10 7.39 11.66
N GLU A 218 13.69 8.09 12.62
CA GLU A 218 14.76 7.60 13.48
C GLU A 218 14.25 6.43 14.33
N GLY A 219 14.41 5.22 13.82
CA GLY A 219 13.84 4.02 14.42
C GLY A 219 14.33 2.75 13.72
N SER A 220 14.27 1.63 14.44
CA SER A 220 14.83 0.35 13.97
C SER A 220 13.76 -0.71 13.64
N SER A 221 12.52 -0.51 14.10
CA SER A 221 11.40 -1.43 13.86
C SER A 221 10.71 -1.19 12.51
N HIS A 222 10.41 -2.28 11.78
CA HIS A 222 9.61 -2.26 10.53
C HIS A 222 8.19 -1.65 10.72
N GLY A 223 7.71 -1.57 11.95
CA GLY A 223 6.41 -0.95 12.25
C GLY A 223 6.48 0.57 12.30
N SER A 224 6.95 1.26 11.24
CA SER A 224 7.13 2.73 11.24
C SER A 224 5.87 3.54 11.58
N ILE A 225 4.68 2.99 11.35
CA ILE A 225 3.41 3.62 11.76
C ILE A 225 3.26 3.74 13.28
N LEU A 226 3.91 2.87 14.07
CA LEU A 226 3.80 2.87 15.53
C LEU A 226 4.36 4.14 16.16
N TYR A 227 5.44 4.68 15.60
CA TYR A 227 6.08 5.90 16.07
C TYR A 227 5.11 7.09 15.95
N LEU A 228 4.36 7.18 14.85
CA LEU A 228 3.41 8.27 14.63
C LEU A 228 2.10 8.08 15.41
N LEU A 229 1.65 6.83 15.59
CA LEU A 229 0.44 6.49 16.36
C LEU A 229 0.59 6.75 17.86
N LEU A 230 1.81 6.63 18.39
CA LEU A 230 2.09 6.72 19.81
C LEU A 230 2.86 8.01 20.16
N LYS A 231 3.12 8.86 19.17
CA LYS A 231 3.76 10.15 19.37
C LYS A 231 2.96 11.02 20.36
N GLY A 232 3.68 11.68 21.26
CA GLY A 232 3.12 12.57 22.27
C GLY A 232 2.28 11.87 23.35
N GLN A 233 2.21 10.54 23.33
CA GLN A 233 1.51 9.78 24.37
C GLN A 233 2.41 9.64 25.61
N PRO A 234 1.83 9.57 26.83
CA PRO A 234 2.61 9.32 28.05
C PRO A 234 3.42 8.03 27.95
N GLU A 235 4.66 8.04 28.45
CA GLU A 235 5.57 6.88 28.36
C GLU A 235 4.95 5.59 28.93
N ALA A 236 4.22 5.67 30.04
CA ALA A 236 3.53 4.52 30.63
C ALA A 236 2.51 3.89 29.66
N TYR A 237 1.82 4.72 28.88
CA TYR A 237 0.91 4.25 27.83
C TYR A 237 1.69 3.61 26.68
N VAL A 238 2.76 4.25 26.20
CA VAL A 238 3.64 3.71 25.15
C VAL A 238 4.17 2.33 25.54
N ARG A 239 4.73 2.21 26.75
CA ARG A 239 5.23 0.95 27.33
C ARG A 239 4.16 -0.13 27.36
N THR A 240 2.93 0.21 27.78
CA THR A 240 1.80 -0.73 27.77
C THR A 240 1.45 -1.21 26.36
N ARG A 241 1.51 -0.32 25.36
CA ARG A 241 1.25 -0.67 23.95
C ARG A 241 2.36 -1.53 23.37
N VAL A 242 3.62 -1.20 23.62
CA VAL A 242 4.78 -1.99 23.21
C VAL A 242 4.75 -3.37 23.86
N ALA A 243 4.49 -3.46 25.16
CA ALA A 243 4.35 -4.74 25.86
C ALA A 243 3.28 -5.63 25.21
N LYS A 244 2.16 -5.08 24.75
CA LYS A 244 1.13 -5.85 24.02
C LYS A 244 1.59 -6.38 22.66
N ILE A 245 2.51 -5.70 21.97
CA ILE A 245 3.12 -6.16 20.71
C ILE A 245 4.09 -7.32 20.98
N TYR A 246 4.76 -7.29 22.13
CA TYR A 246 5.72 -8.33 22.55
C TYR A 246 5.09 -9.51 23.27
N ALA A 247 3.96 -9.30 23.92
CA ALA A 247 3.19 -10.34 24.59
C ALA A 247 2.72 -11.36 23.54
N ARG A 248 3.45 -12.46 23.42
CA ARG A 248 3.14 -13.60 22.56
C ARG A 248 1.73 -14.12 22.88
N ARG A 249 0.72 -13.67 22.13
CA ARG A 249 -0.58 -14.32 22.16
C ARG A 249 -0.56 -15.47 21.16
N ARG A 250 -0.06 -16.63 21.61
CA ARG A 250 -0.43 -17.94 21.05
C ARG A 250 -1.92 -18.19 21.31
N ARG A 251 -2.80 -17.38 20.71
CA ARG A 251 -4.21 -17.75 20.60
C ARG A 251 -4.29 -18.75 19.46
N ARG A 252 -4.62 -20.00 19.78
CA ARG A 252 -4.86 -21.07 18.78
C ARG A 252 -5.75 -20.51 17.66
N GLY A 253 -5.28 -20.60 16.41
CA GLY A 253 -6.05 -20.20 15.23
C GLY A 253 -5.92 -18.73 14.79
N VAL A 254 -5.20 -17.87 15.49
CA VAL A 254 -4.89 -16.52 15.01
C VAL A 254 -3.50 -16.54 14.38
N GLU A 255 -3.42 -16.43 13.04
CA GLU A 255 -2.13 -16.16 12.36
C GLU A 255 -1.53 -14.89 13.00
N GLU A 256 -0.40 -15.08 13.70
CA GLU A 256 0.38 -13.97 14.24
C GLU A 256 0.84 -13.07 13.08
N ASP A 257 1.06 -11.79 13.35
CA ASP A 257 1.78 -10.93 12.40
C ASP A 257 3.27 -11.34 12.41
N TYR A 258 3.57 -12.47 11.77
CA TYR A 258 4.89 -13.10 11.74
C TYR A 258 5.96 -12.15 11.22
N ASP A 259 5.57 -11.22 10.36
CA ASP A 259 6.50 -10.26 9.77
C ASP A 259 6.93 -9.22 10.82
N LEU A 260 5.97 -8.67 11.57
CA LEU A 260 6.26 -7.74 12.67
C LEU A 260 7.13 -8.39 13.76
N GLN A 261 6.89 -9.68 14.06
CA GLN A 261 7.70 -10.41 15.03
C GLN A 261 9.14 -10.64 14.53
N ALA A 262 9.34 -10.78 13.22
CA ALA A 262 10.66 -10.99 12.63
C ALA A 262 11.52 -9.71 12.60
N SER A 263 10.91 -8.53 12.74
CA SER A 263 11.55 -7.24 12.48
C SER A 263 11.58 -6.28 13.67
N LYS A 264 11.06 -6.68 14.83
CA LYS A 264 11.07 -5.85 16.04
C LYS A 264 12.43 -5.94 16.75
N PRO A 265 12.85 -4.89 17.50
CA PRO A 265 14.03 -4.97 18.36
C PRO A 265 13.94 -6.13 19.36
N LYS A 266 15.08 -6.70 19.76
CA LYS A 266 15.11 -7.78 20.77
C LYS A 266 14.61 -7.28 22.13
N ASP A 267 15.04 -6.09 22.50
CA ASP A 267 14.65 -5.41 23.72
C ASP A 267 13.39 -4.55 23.47
N PRO A 268 12.24 -4.82 24.13
CA PRO A 268 11.06 -3.95 24.01
C PRO A 268 11.31 -2.53 24.52
N GLU A 269 12.22 -2.34 25.47
CA GLU A 269 12.55 -1.03 26.02
C GLU A 269 13.28 -0.15 25.01
N GLN A 270 14.05 -0.76 24.10
CA GLN A 270 14.60 -0.05 22.96
C GLN A 270 13.48 0.59 22.13
N LEU A 271 12.41 -0.13 21.81
CA LEU A 271 11.30 0.41 21.03
C LEU A 271 10.54 1.51 21.80
N VAL A 272 10.41 1.38 23.13
CA VAL A 272 9.81 2.45 23.97
C VAL A 272 10.67 3.72 23.89
N ARG A 273 11.99 3.61 24.08
CA ARG A 273 12.92 4.75 23.99
C ARG A 273 12.88 5.40 22.61
N GLU A 274 12.86 4.61 21.54
CA GLU A 274 12.79 5.14 20.16
C GLU A 274 11.47 5.88 19.91
N ILE A 275 10.34 5.41 20.44
CA ILE A 275 9.03 6.08 20.26
C ILE A 275 8.92 7.35 21.11
N VAL A 276 9.33 7.29 22.38
CA VAL A 276 9.25 8.42 23.31
C VAL A 276 10.27 9.50 22.95
N GLY A 277 11.45 9.10 22.48
CA GLY A 277 12.50 10.02 22.01
C GLY A 277 12.30 10.51 20.58
N ALA A 278 11.21 10.14 19.90
CA ALA A 278 10.92 10.64 18.56
C ALA A 278 10.73 12.17 18.60
N SER A 279 11.48 12.89 17.76
CA SER A 279 11.49 14.36 17.70
C SER A 279 10.09 14.97 17.71
N ASP A 280 9.90 16.05 18.47
CA ASP A 280 8.68 16.85 18.49
C ASP A 280 8.31 17.41 17.11
N GLU A 281 9.26 17.52 16.18
CA GLU A 281 9.02 17.95 14.81
C GLU A 281 8.36 16.89 13.91
N ALA A 282 8.40 15.60 14.29
CA ALA A 282 7.75 14.55 13.50
C ALA A 282 6.22 14.77 13.45
N PRO A 283 5.52 14.55 12.33
CA PRO A 283 4.07 14.70 12.31
C PRO A 283 3.38 13.62 13.17
N THR A 284 2.20 13.92 13.71
CA THR A 284 1.29 12.85 14.19
C THR A 284 0.75 12.06 12.99
N LEU A 285 0.11 10.91 13.23
CA LEU A 285 -0.51 10.15 12.14
C LEU A 285 -1.59 10.97 11.44
N GLU A 286 -2.43 11.69 12.20
CA GLU A 286 -3.51 12.53 11.71
C GLU A 286 -2.97 13.65 10.81
N ALA A 287 -1.98 14.41 11.31
CA ALA A 287 -1.34 15.48 10.54
C ALA A 287 -0.69 14.96 9.25
N LEU A 288 -0.14 13.74 9.27
CA LEU A 288 0.44 13.13 8.09
C LEU A 288 -0.62 12.65 7.09
N ILE A 289 -1.76 12.13 7.56
CA ILE A 289 -2.91 11.79 6.71
C ILE A 289 -3.43 13.05 6.02
N ASP A 290 -3.64 14.14 6.76
CA ASP A 290 -4.12 15.40 6.21
C ASP A 290 -3.15 15.97 5.17
N ARG A 291 -1.85 15.99 5.50
CA ARG A 291 -0.80 16.39 4.55
C ARG A 291 -0.79 15.52 3.30
N ALA A 292 -0.92 14.21 3.43
CA ALA A 292 -0.96 13.29 2.29
C ALA A 292 -2.24 13.42 1.47
N MET A 293 -3.37 13.72 2.10
CA MET A 293 -4.66 13.97 1.44
C MET A 293 -4.63 15.28 0.64
N ALA A 294 -3.97 16.31 1.16
CA ALA A 294 -3.81 17.61 0.50
C ALA A 294 -2.72 17.62 -0.59
N ALA A 295 -1.85 16.59 -0.65
CA ALA A 295 -0.75 16.56 -1.60
C ALA A 295 -1.24 16.45 -3.04
N ASP A 296 -0.71 17.29 -3.93
CA ASP A 296 -0.95 17.18 -5.37
C ASP A 296 0.27 16.58 -6.09
N PRO A 297 0.04 15.74 -7.12
CA PRO A 297 1.10 15.25 -7.97
C PRO A 297 1.67 16.42 -8.76
N ARG A 298 3.00 16.46 -8.90
CA ARG A 298 3.65 17.46 -9.73
C ARG A 298 3.23 17.22 -11.19
N PRO A 299 2.83 18.28 -11.92
CA PRO A 299 2.49 18.14 -13.33
C PRO A 299 3.68 17.52 -14.07
N LEU A 300 3.41 16.51 -14.91
CA LEU A 300 4.44 16.00 -15.81
C LEU A 300 5.01 17.15 -16.65
N PRO A 301 6.34 17.18 -16.85
CA PRO A 301 6.96 18.05 -17.83
C PRO A 301 6.27 17.92 -19.20
N ALA A 302 6.15 19.03 -19.94
CA ALA A 302 5.44 19.06 -21.22
C ALA A 302 5.88 17.96 -22.20
N HIS A 303 7.18 17.65 -22.26
CA HIS A 303 7.74 16.58 -23.11
C HIS A 303 7.22 15.17 -22.76
N ALA A 304 6.98 14.90 -21.47
CA ALA A 304 6.43 13.61 -21.03
C ALA A 304 4.93 13.47 -21.36
N ARG A 305 4.19 14.60 -21.42
CA ARG A 305 2.78 14.62 -21.86
C ARG A 305 2.64 14.22 -23.32
N LEU A 306 3.57 14.66 -24.18
CA LEU A 306 3.58 14.31 -25.61
C LEU A 306 3.85 12.83 -25.85
N ALA A 307 4.79 12.22 -25.11
CA ALA A 307 5.08 10.78 -25.20
C ALA A 307 3.92 9.90 -24.70
N ALA A 308 3.19 10.36 -23.67
CA ALA A 308 1.99 9.68 -23.19
C ALA A 308 0.80 9.80 -24.16
N GLY A 309 0.70 10.92 -24.88
CA GLY A 309 -0.29 11.13 -25.95
C GLY A 309 -0.02 10.26 -27.18
N ALA A 310 1.23 10.18 -27.63
CA ALA A 310 1.63 9.39 -28.81
C ALA A 310 1.41 7.87 -28.63
N ARG A 311 1.51 7.33 -27.41
CA ARG A 311 1.19 5.92 -27.14
C ARG A 311 -0.30 5.60 -27.15
N ARG A 312 -1.19 6.62 -27.07
CA ARG A 312 -2.64 6.41 -27.07
C ARG A 312 -3.23 6.28 -28.48
N THR A 313 -2.60 6.87 -29.49
CA THR A 313 -3.06 6.77 -30.89
C THR A 313 -2.53 5.53 -31.60
N GLY A 314 -1.45 4.91 -31.10
CA GLY A 314 -0.83 3.72 -31.69
C GLY A 314 -1.20 2.36 -31.08
N GLY A 315 -2.06 2.31 -30.07
CA GLY A 315 -2.38 1.04 -29.43
C GLY A 315 -3.45 1.18 -28.37
N ALA A 316 -4.69 0.84 -28.75
CA ALA A 316 -5.59 0.22 -27.78
C ALA A 316 -4.77 -0.84 -27.02
N LEU A 317 -4.83 -0.81 -25.69
CA LEU A 317 -4.39 -1.94 -24.87
C LEU A 317 -5.21 -3.16 -25.34
N LYS A 318 -4.75 -3.86 -26.38
CA LYS A 318 -5.00 -5.28 -26.55
C LYS A 318 -4.32 -5.88 -25.33
N VAL A 319 -5.12 -6.11 -24.29
CA VAL A 319 -4.83 -7.12 -23.27
C VAL A 319 -4.87 -8.44 -24.02
N ALA A 320 -3.87 -8.68 -24.86
CA ALA A 320 -3.65 -9.96 -25.49
C ALA A 320 -3.38 -10.91 -24.33
N ALA A 321 -4.22 -11.93 -24.22
CA ALA A 321 -3.89 -13.11 -23.46
C ALA A 321 -2.54 -13.61 -23.99
N VAL A 322 -1.46 -13.26 -23.29
CA VAL A 322 -0.16 -13.89 -23.49
C VAL A 322 -0.32 -15.30 -22.93
N ALA A 323 -0.82 -16.19 -23.78
CA ALA A 323 -0.66 -17.62 -23.55
C ALA A 323 0.85 -17.87 -23.45
N PRO A 324 1.35 -18.47 -22.36
CA PRO A 324 2.77 -18.71 -22.21
C PRO A 324 3.22 -19.71 -23.29
N ARG A 325 3.96 -19.23 -24.30
CA ARG A 325 4.68 -20.05 -25.29
C ARG A 325 5.81 -20.91 -24.69
N PHE A 326 5.83 -21.11 -23.37
CA PHE A 326 6.89 -21.84 -22.65
C PHE A 326 6.62 -23.33 -22.41
N LEU A 327 5.57 -23.91 -23.01
CA LEU A 327 5.18 -25.31 -22.79
C LEU A 327 5.36 -26.26 -23.97
N VAL A 328 6.15 -25.90 -24.99
CA VAL A 328 6.49 -26.83 -26.10
C VAL A 328 7.89 -27.46 -25.97
N ARG A 329 8.82 -26.89 -25.18
CA ARG A 329 10.20 -27.42 -25.09
C ARG A 329 10.48 -28.41 -23.96
N LYS A 330 9.61 -28.58 -22.96
CA LYS A 330 9.80 -29.58 -21.88
C LYS A 330 9.07 -30.91 -22.07
N ALA A 331 8.10 -30.99 -23.00
CA ALA A 331 7.47 -32.27 -23.35
C ALA A 331 8.36 -33.15 -24.26
N ALA A 332 9.22 -32.54 -25.08
CA ALA A 332 10.14 -33.27 -25.97
C ALA A 332 11.28 -33.99 -25.22
N THR A 333 11.68 -33.52 -24.03
CA THR A 333 12.79 -34.12 -23.27
C THR A 333 12.34 -35.28 -22.37
N LEU A 334 11.05 -35.35 -22.01
CA LEU A 334 10.51 -36.46 -21.20
C LEU A 334 10.09 -37.66 -22.08
N ALA A 335 9.63 -37.44 -23.32
CA ALA A 335 9.34 -38.50 -24.26
C ALA A 335 10.59 -39.26 -24.75
N GLY A 336 11.76 -38.60 -24.76
CA GLY A 336 13.05 -39.23 -25.10
C GLY A 336 13.63 -40.13 -24.00
N ARG A 337 13.28 -39.91 -22.73
CA ARG A 337 13.78 -40.73 -21.60
C ARG A 337 12.96 -41.99 -21.34
N LEU A 338 11.69 -42.03 -21.75
CA LEU A 338 10.83 -43.21 -21.62
C LEU A 338 11.04 -44.27 -22.72
N LYS A 339 11.72 -43.94 -23.83
CA LYS A 339 12.12 -44.93 -24.86
C LYS A 339 13.41 -45.68 -24.53
N ARG A 340 14.22 -45.24 -23.55
CA ARG A 340 15.50 -45.89 -23.19
C ARG A 340 15.43 -46.91 -22.05
N VAL A 341 14.27 -47.09 -21.41
CA VAL A 341 14.09 -48.05 -20.30
C VAL A 341 13.45 -49.36 -20.76
N LYS A 342 12.95 -49.45 -22.00
CA LYS A 342 12.35 -50.68 -22.55
C LYS A 342 13.30 -51.58 -23.36
N SER A 343 14.59 -51.27 -23.43
CA SER A 343 15.58 -52.04 -24.21
C SER A 343 16.69 -52.69 -23.38
N SER A 344 16.54 -52.84 -22.06
CA SER A 344 17.58 -53.42 -21.20
C SER A 344 17.09 -54.54 -20.25
N SER A 345 15.96 -55.21 -20.54
CA SER A 345 15.48 -56.34 -19.72
C SER A 345 15.41 -57.68 -20.47
N ALA A 346 16.19 -57.85 -21.54
CA ALA A 346 16.27 -59.11 -22.29
C ALA A 346 17.73 -59.58 -22.42
N ALA A 347 18.39 -59.82 -21.29
CA ALA A 347 19.66 -60.53 -21.23
C ALA A 347 19.95 -60.97 -19.78
N PHE A 348 19.20 -61.93 -19.24
CA PHE A 348 19.61 -62.75 -18.09
C PHE A 348 18.64 -63.93 -17.94
N ALA A 349 18.82 -64.96 -18.77
CA ALA A 349 18.25 -66.29 -18.58
C ALA A 349 19.02 -67.28 -19.47
N LYS A 350 20.17 -67.77 -18.97
CA LYS A 350 20.83 -69.03 -19.35
C LYS A 350 22.02 -69.25 -18.41
N SER A 351 21.78 -69.99 -17.34
CA SER A 351 22.74 -70.82 -16.61
C SER A 351 21.94 -71.88 -15.86
#